data_AF-A0A957Z169-F1
#
_entry.id   AF-A0A957Z169-F1
#
_cell.length_a   1.000
_cell.length_b   1.000
_cell.length_c   1.000
_cell.angle_alpha   90.00
_cell.angle_beta   90.00
_cell.angle_gamma   90.00
#
_symmetry.space_group_name_H-M   'P 1'
#
loop_
_entity.id
_entity.type
_entity.pdbx_description
1 polymer ?
#
loop_
_entity_poly.entity_id
_entity_poly.type
_entity_poly.pdbx_seq_one_letter_code
_entity_poly.pdbx_strand_id
1 'polypeptide(L)'
;MSQAEATVSNRSRISGAEIQQLLLRARAFIALFVLVIIFSILSPTFLTPANIVIMSKHVAINAILGIGMTFVILTGGIDLSVGSIVG
;
A
#
# COMPACT_ATOMS: atom_id res chain seq x y z
N MET A 1 -52.06 10.81 -10.42
CA MET A 1 -51.03 10.16 -9.58
C MET A 1 -50.56 8.86 -10.25
N SER A 2 -49.83 8.95 -11.38
CA SER A 2 -49.51 7.77 -12.22
C SER A 2 -48.14 7.87 -12.93
N GLN A 3 -47.15 8.57 -12.36
CA GLN A 3 -45.78 8.65 -12.90
C GLN A 3 -44.70 8.66 -11.81
N ALA A 4 -44.94 8.02 -10.67
CA ALA A 4 -43.97 7.95 -9.57
C ALA A 4 -43.19 6.63 -9.49
N GLU A 5 -43.45 5.67 -10.40
CA GLU A 5 -42.98 4.28 -10.25
C GLU A 5 -41.89 3.84 -11.25
N ALA A 6 -41.52 4.69 -12.22
CA ALA A 6 -40.57 4.31 -13.28
C ALA A 6 -39.09 4.53 -12.93
N THR A 7 -38.77 5.06 -11.75
CA THR A 7 -37.39 5.42 -11.37
C THR A 7 -36.74 4.48 -10.35
N VAL A 8 -37.45 3.45 -9.88
CA VAL A 8 -36.94 2.56 -8.83
C VAL A 8 -36.54 1.22 -9.44
N SER A 9 -35.31 0.79 -9.16
CA SER A 9 -34.73 -0.53 -9.48
C SER A 9 -33.90 -0.65 -10.76
N ASN A 10 -32.98 0.29 -11.00
CA ASN A 10 -31.69 -0.11 -11.59
C ASN A 10 -30.82 -0.74 -10.48
N ARG A 11 -31.11 -2.00 -10.12
CA ARG A 11 -30.19 -2.78 -9.27
C ARG A 11 -28.95 -3.04 -10.12
N SER A 12 -27.87 -2.32 -9.86
CA SER A 12 -26.54 -2.63 -10.42
C SER A 12 -26.20 -4.07 -10.06
N ARG A 13 -26.51 -4.99 -10.96
CA ARG A 13 -26.04 -6.37 -10.87
C ARG A 13 -24.55 -6.26 -11.09
N ILE A 14 -23.78 -6.33 -10.00
CA ILE A 14 -22.32 -6.37 -10.07
C ILE A 14 -21.96 -7.50 -11.03
N SER A 15 -21.45 -7.12 -12.20
CA SER A 15 -21.14 -8.05 -13.27
C SER A 15 -19.84 -8.78 -12.93
N GLY A 16 -19.69 -10.02 -13.39
CA GLY A 16 -18.44 -10.77 -13.20
C GLY A 16 -17.21 -10.04 -13.76
N ALA A 17 -17.40 -9.24 -14.83
CA ALA A 17 -16.34 -8.41 -15.39
C ALA A 17 -15.94 -7.24 -14.47
N GLU A 18 -16.90 -6.67 -13.72
CA GLU A 18 -16.63 -5.59 -12.76
C GLU A 18 -15.84 -6.11 -11.56
N ILE A 19 -16.15 -7.32 -11.09
CA ILE A 19 -15.38 -7.99 -10.02
C ILE A 19 -13.95 -8.28 -10.50
N GLN A 20 -13.78 -8.79 -11.72
CA GLN A 20 -12.45 -9.04 -12.28
C GLN A 20 -11.62 -7.76 -12.38
N GLN A 21 -12.22 -6.65 -12.85
CA GLN A 21 -11.53 -5.36 -12.90
C GLN A 21 -11.18 -4.84 -11.51
N LEU A 22 -12.06 -5.02 -10.52
CA LEU A 22 -11.79 -4.62 -9.14
C LEU A 22 -10.62 -5.42 -8.55
N LEU A 23 -10.56 -6.74 -8.78
CA LEU A 23 -9.46 -7.60 -8.33
C LEU A 23 -8.13 -7.20 -8.97
N LEU A 24 -8.12 -6.91 -10.28
CA LEU A 24 -6.92 -6.45 -10.98
C LEU A 24 -6.42 -5.10 -10.45
N ARG A 25 -7.34 -4.18 -10.15
CA ARG A 25 -7.00 -2.88 -9.56
C ARG A 25 -6.47 -3.01 -8.13
N ALA A 26 -7.00 -3.97 -7.36
CA ALA A 26 -6.61 -4.23 -5.97
C ALA A 26 -5.39 -5.15 -5.81
N ARG A 27 -4.76 -5.61 -6.90
CA ARG A 27 -3.67 -6.61 -6.89
C ARG A 27 -2.56 -6.36 -5.86
N ALA A 28 -2.15 -5.10 -5.67
CA ALA A 28 -1.10 -4.74 -4.72
C ALA A 28 -1.57 -4.91 -3.26
N PHE A 29 -2.81 -4.53 -2.96
CA PHE A 29 -3.42 -4.75 -1.65
C PHE A 29 -3.67 -6.22 -1.38
N ILE A 30 -4.10 -6.98 -2.39
CA ILE A 30 -4.27 -8.44 -2.29
C ILE A 30 -2.91 -9.08 -1.96
N ALA A 31 -1.85 -8.72 -2.69
CA ALA A 31 -0.50 -9.21 -2.40
C ALA A 31 -0.03 -8.82 -0.99
N LEU A 32 -0.28 -7.58 -0.55
CA LEU A 32 0.04 -7.14 0.81
C LEU A 32 -0.67 -7.98 1.87
N PHE A 33 -1.98 -8.21 1.73
CA PHE A 33 -2.75 -9.04 2.66
C PHE A 33 -2.24 -10.49 2.70
N VAL A 34 -1.94 -11.07 1.54
CA VAL A 34 -1.36 -12.42 1.45
C VAL A 34 -0.02 -12.48 2.19
N LEU A 35 0.87 -11.51 1.97
CA LEU A 35 2.15 -11.43 2.68
C LEU A 35 1.95 -11.31 4.19
N VAL A 36 1.07 -10.42 4.64
CA VAL A 36 0.75 -10.23 6.06
C VAL A 36 0.28 -11.53 6.69
N ILE A 37 -0.64 -12.25 6.04
CA ILE A 37 -1.15 -13.54 6.55
C ILE A 37 -0.02 -14.56 6.65
N ILE A 38 0.77 -14.72 5.58
CA ILE A 38 1.89 -15.68 5.54
C ILE A 38 2.90 -15.39 6.66
N PHE A 39 3.36 -14.14 6.80
CA PHE A 39 4.34 -13.79 7.82
C PHE A 39 3.77 -13.85 9.24
N SER A 40 2.47 -13.61 9.41
CA SER A 40 1.80 -13.78 10.72
C SER A 40 1.79 -15.25 11.17
N ILE A 41 1.68 -16.19 10.22
CA ILE A 41 1.73 -17.63 10.51
C ILE A 41 3.18 -18.09 10.72
N LEU A 42 4.11 -17.65 9.86
CA LEU A 42 5.52 -18.07 9.92
C LEU A 42 6.26 -17.47 11.12
N SER A 43 5.83 -16.31 11.60
CA SER A 43 6.46 -15.61 12.73
C SER A 43 5.39 -15.11 13.71
N PRO A 44 5.25 -15.74 14.89
CA PRO A 44 4.29 -15.32 15.91
C PRO A 44 4.51 -13.89 16.42
N THR A 45 5.72 -13.35 16.28
CA THR A 45 6.06 -12.00 16.72
C THR A 45 5.73 -10.91 15.68
N PHE A 46 5.40 -11.29 14.44
CA PHE A 46 5.25 -10.36 13.31
C PHE A 46 4.21 -9.25 13.57
N LEU A 47 3.02 -9.60 14.06
CA LEU A 47 1.94 -8.64 14.37
C LEU A 47 1.94 -8.13 15.80
N THR A 48 2.98 -8.39 16.59
CA THR A 48 3.05 -7.84 17.95
C THR A 48 3.14 -6.32 17.89
N PRO A 49 2.51 -5.57 18.83
CA PRO A 49 2.59 -4.10 18.83
C PRO A 49 4.03 -3.58 18.84
N ALA A 50 4.92 -4.26 19.56
CA ALA A 50 6.34 -3.94 19.58
C ALA A 50 6.98 -4.06 18.18
N ASN A 51 6.75 -5.18 17.48
CA ASN A 51 7.31 -5.38 16.13
C ASN A 51 6.71 -4.40 15.11
N ILE A 52 5.41 -4.14 15.18
CA ILE A 52 4.75 -3.14 14.32
C ILE A 52 5.34 -1.75 14.54
N VAL A 53 5.58 -1.33 15.78
CA VAL A 53 6.22 -0.04 16.09
C VAL A 53 7.65 0.00 15.55
N ILE A 54 8.44 -1.07 15.75
CA ILE A 54 9.83 -1.13 15.27
C ILE A 54 9.87 -1.04 13.73
N MET A 55 9.06 -1.83 13.04
CA MET A 55 9.00 -1.82 11.58
C MET A 55 8.50 -0.48 11.03
N SER A 56 7.47 0.10 11.65
CA SER A 56 6.94 1.42 11.26
C SER A 56 7.98 2.52 11.43
N LYS A 57 8.75 2.49 12.52
CA LYS A 57 9.87 3.41 12.73
C LYS A 57 10.95 3.25 11.67
N HIS A 58 11.30 2.02 11.30
CA HIS A 58 12.29 1.76 10.25
C HIS A 58 11.83 2.34 8.90
N VAL A 59 10.58 2.11 8.52
CA VAL A 59 9.99 2.69 7.30
C VAL A 59 9.93 4.22 7.37
N ALA A 60 9.53 4.79 8.51
CA ALA A 60 9.45 6.24 8.69
C ALA A 60 10.83 6.92 8.55
N ILE A 61 11.88 6.32 9.14
CA ILE A 61 13.26 6.80 8.99
C ILE A 61 13.67 6.78 7.52
N ASN A 62 13.45 5.67 6.82
CA ASN A 62 13.80 5.56 5.40
C ASN A 62 12.98 6.51 4.52
N ALA A 63 11.71 6.77 4.85
CA ALA A 63 10.87 7.71 4.12
C ALA A 63 11.38 9.16 4.27
N ILE A 64 11.71 9.60 5.49
CA ILE A 64 12.26 10.93 5.74
C ILE A 64 13.62 11.09 5.06
N LEU A 65 14.51 10.10 5.18
CA LEU A 65 15.79 10.08 4.48
C LEU A 65 15.58 10.14 2.96
N GLY A 66 14.64 9.37 2.41
CA GLY A 66 14.28 9.37 0.99
C GLY A 66 13.83 10.74 0.48
N ILE A 67 13.04 11.47 1.27
CA ILE A 67 12.63 12.83 0.95
C ILE A 67 13.85 13.76 0.89
N GLY A 68 14.75 13.69 1.88
CA GLY A 68 16.01 14.44 1.90
C GLY A 68 16.89 14.14 0.68
N MET A 69 17.04 12.86 0.33
CA MET A 69 17.76 12.42 -0.87
C MET A 69 17.12 12.93 -2.16
N THR A 70 15.78 12.99 -2.23
CA THR A 70 15.08 13.53 -3.41
C THR A 70 15.40 15.00 -3.62
N PHE A 71 15.41 15.81 -2.55
CA PHE A 71 15.80 17.23 -2.64
C PHE A 71 17.24 17.41 -3.10
N VAL A 72 18.18 16.62 -2.59
CA VAL A 72 19.60 16.66 -2.98
C VAL A 72 19.78 16.35 -4.48
N ILE A 73 19.08 15.32 -4.98
CA ILE A 73 19.10 14.96 -6.40
C ILE A 73 18.54 16.10 -7.27
N LEU A 74 17.41 16.71 -6.84
CA LEU A 74 16.75 17.77 -7.60
C LEU A 74 17.55 19.07 -7.64
N THR A 75 18.37 19.37 -6.63
CA THR A 75 19.20 20.59 -6.58
C THR A 75 20.54 20.46 -7.31
N GLY A 76 20.76 19.35 -8.04
CA GLY A 76 22.01 19.11 -8.78
C GLY A 76 23.19 18.70 -7.89
N GLY A 77 22.93 18.39 -6.62
CA GLY A 77 23.92 17.85 -5.70
C GLY A 77 24.19 16.39 -6.01
N ILE A 78 25.27 16.10 -6.71
CA ILE A 78 25.78 14.75 -6.97
C ILE A 78 26.49 14.18 -5.71
N ASP A 79 25.96 14.38 -4.50
CA ASP A 79 26.61 13.87 -3.30
C ASP A 79 25.93 12.61 -2.75
N LEU A 80 26.55 11.49 -3.09
CA LEU A 80 26.24 10.09 -2.79
C LEU A 80 26.41 9.75 -1.31
N SER A 81 25.86 10.55 -0.37
CA SER A 81 26.16 10.37 1.07
C SER A 81 25.60 9.08 1.72
N VAL A 82 24.76 8.31 1.01
CA VAL A 82 24.38 6.93 1.40
C VAL A 82 25.20 5.84 0.69
N GLY A 83 25.91 6.18 -0.40
CA GLY A 83 26.73 5.26 -1.18
C GLY A 83 28.07 4.90 -0.51
N SER A 84 28.57 5.72 0.42
CA SER A 84 29.84 5.49 1.12
C SER A 84 29.73 4.65 2.40
N ILE A 85 28.51 4.41 2.90
CA ILE A 85 28.29 3.60 4.13
C ILE A 85 28.31 2.09 3.82
N VAL A 86 28.12 1.71 2.55
CA VAL A 86 28.02 0.31 2.08
C VAL A 86 29.30 -0.15 1.35
N GLY A 87 30.29 0.73 1.18
CA GLY A 87 31.58 0.44 0.54
C GLY A 87 32.67 0.02 1.53
#